data_AF-A0A3N5H892-F1
#
_entry.id   AF-A0A3N5H892-F1
#
_cell.length_a   1.000
_cell.length_b   1.000
_cell.length_c   1.000
_cell.angle_alpha   90.00
_cell.angle_beta   90.00
_cell.angle_gamma   90.00
#
_symmetry.space_group_name_H-M   'P 1'
#
loop_
_entity.id
_entity.type
_entity.pdbx_description
1 polymer ?
#
loop_
_entity_poly.entity_id
_entity_poly.type
_entity_poly.pdbx_seq_one_letter_code
_entity_poly.pdbx_strand_id
1 'polypeptide(L)' 'MSSSEAFGVYVHWPFCKAKCPYCDFNSHVRHAAVDAMSFARSLATELAW' A
#
# COMPACT_ATOMS: atom_id res chain seq x y z
N MET A 1 4.78 -34.14 8.45
CA MET A 1 5.03 -33.27 7.27
C MET A 1 4.90 -31.83 7.76
N SER A 2 6.02 -31.16 8.01
CA SER A 2 6.02 -29.79 8.51
C SER A 2 6.05 -28.83 7.33
N SER A 3 5.00 -28.01 7.26
CA SER A 3 4.78 -26.77 6.50
C SER A 3 5.19 -26.73 5.02
N SER A 4 4.19 -26.60 4.14
CA SER A 4 4.36 -25.73 2.97
C SER A 4 4.82 -24.36 3.49
N GLU A 5 5.88 -23.79 2.92
CA GLU A 5 6.32 -22.45 3.33
C GLU A 5 5.14 -21.47 3.22
N ALA A 6 4.84 -20.79 4.32
CA ALA A 6 3.80 -19.78 4.32
C ALA A 6 4.32 -18.56 3.54
N PHE A 7 3.63 -18.20 2.46
CA PHE A 7 3.92 -17.02 1.67
C PHE A 7 2.92 -15.90 2.03
N GLY A 8 3.43 -14.67 2.17
CA GLY A 8 2.62 -13.49 2.47
C GLY A 8 3.14 -12.26 1.72
N VAL A 9 2.23 -11.33 1.43
CA VAL A 9 2.53 -10.08 0.73
C VAL A 9 2.11 -8.91 1.62
N TYR A 10 3.02 -7.95 1.80
CA TYR A 10 2.71 -6.66 2.40
C TYR A 10 2.60 -5.60 1.30
N VAL A 11 1.50 -4.84 1.31
CA VAL A 11 1.29 -3.72 0.41
C VAL A 11 1.22 -2.44 1.22
N HIS A 12 2.11 -1.50 0.91
CA HIS A 12 2.10 -0.19 1.54
C HIS A 12 1.08 0.72 0.84
N TRP A 13 0.01 1.11 1.55
CA TRP A 13 -0.94 2.13 1.09
C TRP A 13 -0.68 3.44 1.85
N PRO A 14 -0.02 4.44 1.23
CA PRO A 14 0.38 5.64 1.96
C PRO A 14 -0.71 6.71 2.04
N PHE A 15 -1.89 6.54 1.44
CA PHE A 15 -2.82 7.66 1.25
C PHE A 15 -3.83 7.80 2.39
N CYS A 16 -3.93 9.03 2.94
CA CYS A 16 -4.87 9.38 3.99
C CYS A 16 -5.71 10.61 3.61
N LYS A 17 -6.94 10.70 4.12
CA LYS A 17 -7.79 11.90 3.97
C LYS A 17 -7.25 13.11 4.76
N ALA A 18 -6.64 12.83 5.91
CA ALA A 18 -6.02 13.81 6.80
C ALA A 18 -4.88 13.15 7.59
N LYS A 19 -4.00 13.95 8.18
CA LYS A 19 -2.93 13.45 9.05
C LYS A 19 -3.37 13.55 10.52
N CYS A 20 -3.29 12.44 11.25
CA CYS A 20 -3.57 12.42 12.68
C CYS A 20 -2.41 13.08 13.46
N PRO A 21 -2.67 13.68 14.65
CA PRO A 21 -1.67 14.45 15.39
C PRO A 21 -0.45 13.62 15.84
N TYR A 22 -0.60 12.30 15.93
CA TYR A 22 0.47 11.37 16.33
C TYR A 22 0.87 10.42 15.20
N CYS A 23 0.53 10.76 13.95
CA CYS A 23 0.82 9.89 12.81
C CYS A 23 2.32 9.92 12.47
N ASP A 24 3.01 8.79 12.72
CA ASP A 24 4.40 8.54 12.37
C ASP A 24 4.58 7.59 11.17
N PHE A 25 3.48 7.02 10.68
CA PHE A 25 3.49 6.19 9.47
C PHE A 25 3.95 6.99 8.25
N ASN A 26 4.64 6.29 7.34
CA ASN A 26 4.88 6.81 5.99
C ASN A 26 3.51 7.00 5.30
N SER A 27 3.04 8.24 5.31
CA SER A 27 1.69 8.60 4.90
C SER A 27 1.69 9.94 4.19
N HIS A 28 0.72 10.09 3.29
CA HIS A 28 0.58 11.20 2.39
C HIS A 28 -0.88 11.61 2.33
N VAL A 29 -1.17 12.83 2.79
CA VAL A 29 -2.53 13.37 2.71
C VAL A 29 -2.89 13.64 1.25
N ARG A 30 -4.10 13.27 0.87
CA ARG A 30 -4.70 13.57 -0.43
C ARG A 30 -6.07 14.18 -0.20
N HIS A 31 -6.23 15.42 -0.64
CA HIS A 31 -7.51 16.14 -0.54
C HIS A 31 -8.45 15.84 -1.71
N ALA A 32 -7.89 15.44 -2.86
CA ALA A 32 -8.63 14.86 -3.97
C ALA A 32 -8.70 13.34 -3.86
N ALA A 33 -9.65 12.73 -4.57
CA ALA A 33 -9.75 11.28 -4.66
C ALA A 33 -8.47 10.68 -5.25
N VAL A 34 -8.00 9.60 -4.63
CA VAL A 34 -6.86 8.84 -5.15
C VAL A 34 -7.35 7.90 -6.25
N ASP A 35 -6.65 7.88 -7.37
CA ASP A 35 -6.83 6.83 -8.37
C ASP A 35 -6.21 5.53 -7.85
N ALA A 36 -7.01 4.75 -7.13
CA ALA A 36 -6.60 3.47 -6.57
C ALA A 36 -6.21 2.45 -7.64
N MET A 37 -6.82 2.52 -8.83
CA MET A 37 -6.54 1.57 -9.91
C MET A 37 -5.24 1.88 -10.63
N SER A 38 -4.88 3.16 -10.77
CA SER A 38 -3.54 3.51 -11.23
C SER A 38 -2.48 3.00 -10.25
N PHE A 39 -2.67 3.17 -8.95
CA PHE A 39 -1.72 2.69 -7.94
C PHE A 39 -1.56 1.15 -7.97
N ALA A 40 -2.67 0.42 -8.01
CA ALA A 40 -2.65 -1.04 -8.09
C ALA A 40 -1.94 -1.56 -9.35
N ARG A 41 -2.17 -0.91 -10.51
CA ARG A 41 -1.48 -1.26 -11.77
C ARG A 41 0.02 -1.03 -11.72
N SER A 42 0.45 0.08 -11.13
CA SER A 42 1.88 0.34 -10.92
C SER A 42 2.53 -0.72 -10.03
N LEU A 43 1.88 -1.08 -8.92
CA LEU A 43 2.39 -2.13 -8.03
C LEU A 43 2.44 -3.50 -8.71
N ALA A 44 1.40 -3.87 -9.48
CA ALA A 44 1.41 -5.12 -10.25
C ALA A 44 2.51 -5.13 -11.32
N THR A 45 2.79 -3.97 -11.93
CA THR A 45 3.89 -3.83 -12.89
C THR A 45 5.24 -4.06 -12.21
N GLU A 46 5.44 -3.53 -11.00
CA GLU A 46 6.65 -3.73 -10.20
C GLU A 46 6.85 -5.19 -9.78
N LEU A 47 5.78 -5.87 -9.34
CA LEU A 47 5.84 -7.29 -8.95
C LEU A 47 6.05 -8.27 -10.12
N ALA A 48 5.81 -7.82 -11.35
CA ALA A 48 5.95 -8.64 -12.55
C ALA A 48 7.37 -8.63 -13.16
N TRP A 49 8.34 -7.97 -12.49
CA TRP A 49 9.76 -7.97 -12.89
C TRP A 49 10.46 -9.30 -12.59
#